data_AF-A0A2I0FPS0-F1
#
_entry.id   AF-A0A2I0FPS0-F1
#
_cell.length_a   1.000
_cell.length_b   1.000
_cell.length_c   1.000
_cell.angle_alpha   90.00
_cell.angle_beta   90.00
_cell.angle_gamma   90.00
#
_symmetry.space_group_name_H-M   'P 1'
#
loop_
_entity.id
_entity.type
_entity.pdbx_description
1 polymer ?
#
loop_
_entity_poly.entity_id
_entity_poly.type
_entity_poly.pdbx_seq_one_letter_code
_entity_poly.pdbx_strand_id
1 'polypeptide(L)'
;MKKKLNYLILLLAAVFMVGCTDVEEAADADVETAVQEETAVEKEEARLAAEKEAAEKAEAEELAKQQEAEEKAKAEELAKEKEAQELAAKEKAEAEAAAKQQQELFAGYELIEVDGGDLSGYREANVVVDIGFGDREYWAFTNEHGQLVRVVAAEIILQDDASEPVTGDGRYYADEAKVPGVESDILDEGHVIADSLGGVANAYNITPQESTLNRHGDQAYMEDVIRDAGGAMNFEAIITYPDTETQIPSSYQYSYTVMGNEVVDEFVNGNPDEINASLGLTGSGSSVSGSTVTESAPAESAPAPSGGDVSAVDANGNGQVTIAEAKAAGFSMPITSDHWLYQYMDDRDGDGMVGE
;
A
#
# COMPACT_ATOMS: atom_id res chain seq x y z
N MET A 1 -11.85 -7.56 34.37
CA MET A 1 -13.05 -8.01 35.11
C MET A 1 -13.90 -6.81 35.51
N LYS A 2 -15.06 -6.63 34.89
CA LYS A 2 -16.22 -5.86 35.40
C LYS A 2 -17.42 -6.23 34.52
N LYS A 3 -18.39 -6.92 35.12
CA LYS A 3 -19.64 -7.39 34.50
C LYS A 3 -20.65 -6.25 34.45
N LYS A 4 -21.51 -6.19 33.42
CA LYS A 4 -22.94 -5.89 33.58
C LYS A 4 -23.80 -6.65 32.56
N LEU A 5 -24.74 -7.39 33.13
CA LEU A 5 -25.81 -8.19 32.55
C LEU A 5 -27.03 -7.26 32.45
N ASN A 6 -27.73 -7.18 31.31
CA ASN A 6 -29.03 -6.52 31.24
C ASN A 6 -30.11 -7.47 30.71
N TYR A 7 -31.20 -7.44 31.46
CA TYR A 7 -32.40 -8.27 31.46
C TYR A 7 -33.25 -8.11 30.19
N LEU A 8 -33.73 -9.23 29.64
CA LEU A 8 -34.88 -9.27 28.74
C LEU A 8 -35.75 -10.47 29.12
N ILE A 9 -36.82 -10.22 29.86
CA ILE A 9 -37.79 -11.23 30.32
C ILE A 9 -39.20 -10.63 30.31
N LEU A 10 -40.08 -11.29 29.54
CA LEU A 10 -41.55 -11.46 29.70
C LEU A 10 -42.43 -10.20 29.59
N LEU A 11 -43.68 -10.17 29.12
CA LEU A 11 -44.77 -11.11 28.75
C LEU A 11 -45.87 -10.15 28.16
N LEU A 12 -46.78 -10.48 27.24
CA LEU A 12 -48.08 -11.16 27.42
C LEU A 12 -48.94 -10.72 26.19
N ALA A 13 -49.27 -11.58 25.22
CA ALA A 13 -50.49 -12.40 25.09
C ALA A 13 -51.85 -11.65 25.02
N ALA A 14 -52.58 -11.82 23.89
CA ALA A 14 -54.01 -12.24 23.78
C ALA A 14 -54.64 -11.75 22.44
N VAL A 15 -54.78 -12.61 21.43
CA VAL A 15 -56.04 -13.30 20.99
C VAL A 15 -57.16 -12.36 20.53
N PHE A 16 -57.33 -12.22 19.21
CA PHE A 16 -58.59 -11.83 18.56
C PHE A 16 -59.28 -13.09 18.01
N MET A 17 -60.38 -13.52 18.65
CA MET A 17 -61.32 -14.48 18.05
C MET A 17 -62.37 -13.71 17.24
N VAL A 18 -62.52 -14.13 15.99
CA VAL A 18 -63.57 -13.77 15.05
C VAL A 18 -64.75 -14.73 15.25
N GLY A 19 -65.97 -14.20 15.34
CA GLY A 19 -67.23 -14.94 15.25
C GLY A 19 -68.37 -13.93 15.11
N CYS A 20 -68.84 -13.68 13.89
CA CYS A 20 -69.99 -14.32 13.23
C CYS A 20 -71.36 -13.72 13.58
N THR A 21 -71.97 -13.14 12.55
CA THR A 21 -73.37 -13.27 12.07
C THR A 21 -74.30 -12.06 12.23
N ASP A 22 -74.66 -11.56 11.05
CA ASP A 22 -75.76 -10.66 10.71
C ASP A 22 -77.09 -11.44 10.59
N VAL A 23 -78.18 -10.77 11.03
CA VAL A 23 -79.50 -10.56 10.37
C VAL A 23 -80.35 -11.81 10.01
N GLU A 24 -81.64 -11.96 10.37
CA GLU A 24 -82.87 -11.23 9.94
C GLU A 24 -84.05 -11.79 10.79
N GLU A 25 -84.80 -10.98 11.55
CA GLU A 25 -86.14 -10.39 11.28
C GLU A 25 -87.36 -11.33 11.34
N ALA A 26 -88.35 -10.97 12.19
CA ALA A 26 -89.75 -10.74 11.79
C ALA A 26 -90.70 -10.47 13.00
N ALA A 27 -91.44 -9.34 12.89
CA ALA A 27 -92.85 -9.08 13.26
C ALA A 27 -93.33 -9.30 14.72
N ASP A 28 -94.26 -8.56 15.33
CA ASP A 28 -95.20 -7.50 14.91
C ASP A 28 -95.80 -6.83 16.17
N ALA A 29 -96.48 -5.69 15.95
CA ALA A 29 -97.58 -5.10 16.71
C ALA A 29 -97.36 -4.42 18.10
N ASP A 30 -97.23 -3.09 18.01
CA ASP A 30 -98.17 -2.06 18.50
C ASP A 30 -98.29 -1.73 20.01
N VAL A 31 -98.60 -0.44 20.23
CA VAL A 31 -99.20 0.23 21.41
C VAL A 31 -98.31 1.17 22.23
N GLU A 32 -98.65 2.45 22.06
CA GLU A 32 -98.67 3.58 23.02
C GLU A 32 -97.43 4.40 23.40
N THR A 33 -97.65 5.71 23.25
CA THR A 33 -97.32 6.80 24.19
C THR A 33 -95.89 7.37 24.22
N ALA A 34 -95.75 8.50 23.53
CA ALA A 34 -95.33 9.77 24.12
C ALA A 34 -94.00 9.84 24.89
N VAL A 35 -92.86 9.44 24.31
CA VAL A 35 -91.50 9.97 24.62
C VAL A 35 -90.54 9.68 23.44
N GLN A 36 -90.56 10.42 22.33
CA GLN A 36 -89.60 10.14 21.22
C GLN A 36 -89.01 11.36 20.48
N GLU A 37 -89.37 12.60 20.83
CA GLU A 37 -88.78 13.78 20.18
C GLU A 37 -87.55 14.35 20.94
N GLU A 38 -87.44 14.13 22.27
CA GLU A 38 -86.25 14.51 23.05
C GLU A 38 -85.06 13.53 22.85
N THR A 39 -85.31 12.25 22.57
CA THR A 39 -84.26 11.21 22.48
C THR A 39 -83.51 11.16 21.14
N ALA A 40 -84.05 11.77 20.07
CA ALA A 40 -83.39 11.83 18.76
C ALA A 40 -82.41 13.01 18.65
N VAL A 41 -82.76 14.17 19.23
CA VAL A 41 -81.92 15.37 19.26
C VAL A 41 -80.69 15.18 20.17
N GLU A 42 -80.88 14.59 21.36
CA GLU A 42 -79.76 14.23 22.26
C GLU A 42 -78.78 13.23 21.61
N LYS A 43 -79.26 12.34 20.74
CA LYS A 43 -78.44 11.32 20.07
C LYS A 43 -77.60 11.91 18.94
N GLU A 44 -78.09 12.96 18.27
CA GLU A 44 -77.37 13.66 17.21
C GLU A 44 -76.36 14.68 17.78
N GLU A 45 -76.70 15.38 18.87
CA GLU A 45 -75.73 16.17 19.64
C GLU A 45 -74.61 15.30 20.22
N ALA A 46 -74.93 14.12 20.76
CA ALA A 46 -73.93 13.17 21.25
C ALA A 46 -73.02 12.65 20.12
N ARG A 47 -73.56 12.47 18.91
CA ARG A 47 -72.77 12.06 17.72
C ARG A 47 -71.82 13.17 17.26
N LEU A 48 -72.31 14.41 17.16
CA LEU A 48 -71.50 15.57 16.78
C LEU A 48 -70.42 15.89 17.83
N ALA A 49 -70.73 15.72 19.11
CA ALA A 49 -69.75 15.83 20.19
C ALA A 49 -68.68 14.74 20.08
N ALA A 50 -69.06 13.49 19.83
CA ALA A 50 -68.12 12.39 19.65
C ALA A 50 -67.25 12.54 18.38
N GLU A 51 -67.80 13.09 17.29
CA GLU A 51 -67.08 13.32 16.04
C GLU A 51 -66.08 14.48 16.18
N LYS A 52 -66.44 15.53 16.92
CA LYS A 52 -65.53 16.64 17.27
C LYS A 52 -64.40 16.16 18.20
N GLU A 53 -64.71 15.36 19.21
CA GLU A 53 -63.72 14.77 20.11
C GLU A 53 -62.77 13.81 19.35
N ALA A 54 -63.29 13.04 18.39
CA ALA A 54 -62.48 12.20 17.52
C ALA A 54 -61.57 13.00 16.59
N ALA A 55 -62.04 14.13 16.05
CA ALA A 55 -61.24 15.03 15.22
C ALA A 55 -60.12 15.73 16.02
N GLU A 56 -60.44 16.26 17.21
CA GLU A 56 -59.45 16.87 18.11
C GLU A 56 -58.38 15.85 18.56
N LYS A 57 -58.78 14.60 18.80
CA LYS A 57 -57.85 13.51 19.13
C LYS A 57 -56.95 13.13 17.95
N ALA A 58 -57.47 13.12 16.73
CA ALA A 58 -56.69 12.84 15.52
C ALA A 58 -55.67 13.95 15.24
N GLU A 59 -56.07 15.22 15.40
CA GLU A 59 -55.18 16.38 15.25
C GLU A 59 -54.07 16.38 16.32
N ALA A 60 -54.41 16.04 17.57
CA ALA A 60 -53.43 15.89 18.64
C ALA A 60 -52.44 14.74 18.39
N GLU A 61 -52.88 13.62 17.82
CA GLU A 61 -52.02 12.50 17.44
C GLU A 61 -51.09 12.86 16.27
N GLU A 62 -51.58 13.61 15.28
CA GLU A 62 -50.76 14.10 14.17
C GLU A 62 -49.69 15.10 14.65
N LEU A 63 -50.06 16.04 15.51
CA LEU A 63 -49.14 17.00 16.11
C LEU A 63 -48.05 16.30 16.93
N ALA A 64 -48.42 15.27 17.71
CA ALA A 64 -47.47 14.47 18.47
C ALA A 64 -46.47 13.73 17.56
N LYS A 65 -46.95 13.15 16.45
CA LYS A 65 -46.07 12.50 15.45
C LYS A 65 -45.15 13.50 14.76
N GLN A 66 -45.62 14.72 14.44
CA GLN A 66 -44.79 15.77 13.87
C GLN A 66 -43.71 16.24 14.84
N GLN A 67 -44.06 16.43 16.12
CA GLN A 67 -43.09 16.80 17.16
C GLN A 67 -42.02 15.71 17.37
N GLU A 68 -42.43 14.44 17.42
CA GLU A 68 -41.49 13.31 17.52
C GLU A 68 -40.56 13.23 16.30
N ALA A 69 -41.09 13.47 15.09
CA ALA A 69 -40.29 13.51 13.87
C ALA A 69 -39.29 14.68 13.85
N GLU A 70 -39.69 15.87 14.30
CA GLU A 70 -38.82 17.04 14.38
C GLU A 70 -37.73 16.87 15.45
N GLU A 71 -38.07 16.31 16.61
CA GLU A 71 -37.11 16.01 17.68
C GLU A 71 -36.09 14.96 17.20
N LYS A 72 -36.55 13.92 16.50
CA LYS A 72 -35.67 12.93 15.89
C LYS A 72 -34.76 13.54 14.82
N ALA A 73 -35.28 14.43 13.98
CA ALA A 73 -34.48 15.12 12.96
C ALA A 73 -33.39 16.01 13.58
N LYS A 74 -33.74 16.79 14.62
CA LYS A 74 -32.77 17.61 15.37
C LYS A 74 -31.72 16.75 16.09
N ALA A 75 -32.12 15.62 16.65
CA ALA A 75 -31.19 14.69 17.28
C ALA A 75 -30.22 14.08 16.26
N GLU A 76 -30.68 13.76 15.04
CA GLU A 76 -29.82 13.27 13.96
C GLU A 76 -28.86 14.34 13.44
N GLU A 77 -29.32 15.58 13.27
CA GLU A 77 -28.46 16.71 12.88
C GLU A 77 -27.36 16.98 13.91
N LEU A 78 -27.73 17.01 15.20
CA LEU A 78 -26.77 17.19 16.29
C LEU A 78 -25.76 16.03 16.38
N ALA A 79 -26.20 14.80 16.08
CA ALA A 79 -25.31 13.65 16.04
C ALA A 79 -24.27 13.78 14.91
N LYS A 80 -24.70 14.19 13.70
CA LYS A 80 -23.80 14.43 12.56
C LYS A 80 -22.84 15.58 12.82
N GLU A 81 -23.31 16.67 13.43
CA GLU A 81 -22.46 17.80 13.80
C GLU A 81 -21.41 17.37 14.81
N LYS A 82 -21.79 16.59 15.83
CA LYS A 82 -20.86 16.07 16.83
C LYS A 82 -19.83 15.12 16.20
N GLU A 83 -20.24 14.23 15.29
CA GLU A 83 -19.33 13.34 14.57
C GLU A 83 -18.33 14.13 13.71
N ALA A 84 -18.79 15.15 13.00
CA ALA A 84 -17.93 16.04 12.22
C ALA A 84 -16.94 16.82 13.10
N GLN A 85 -17.39 17.30 14.27
CA GLN A 85 -16.50 17.96 15.24
C GLN A 85 -15.47 17.00 15.83
N GLU A 86 -15.85 15.75 16.12
CA GLU A 86 -14.92 14.72 16.60
C GLU A 86 -13.89 14.36 15.53
N LEU A 87 -14.29 14.25 14.26
CA LEU A 87 -13.36 14.02 13.14
C LEU A 87 -12.39 15.19 12.97
N ALA A 88 -12.89 16.43 12.92
CA ALA A 88 -12.06 17.62 12.79
C ALA A 88 -11.10 17.80 13.97
N ALA A 89 -11.52 17.47 15.19
CA ALA A 89 -10.66 17.49 16.37
C ALA A 89 -9.56 16.42 16.29
N LYS A 90 -9.87 15.23 15.76
CA LYS A 90 -8.90 14.15 15.54
C LYS A 90 -7.86 14.53 14.48
N GLU A 91 -8.30 15.00 13.31
CA GLU A 91 -7.41 15.45 12.23
C GLU A 91 -6.46 16.56 12.71
N LYS A 92 -6.99 17.54 13.47
CA LYS A 92 -6.17 18.59 14.06
C LYS A 92 -5.12 18.04 15.03
N ALA A 93 -5.47 17.08 15.87
CA ALA A 93 -4.53 16.47 16.81
C ALA A 93 -3.45 15.65 16.09
N GLU A 94 -3.79 14.97 14.99
CA GLU A 94 -2.84 14.25 14.14
C GLU A 94 -1.88 15.21 13.43
N ALA A 95 -2.39 16.32 12.88
CA ALA A 95 -1.56 17.37 12.27
C ALA A 95 -0.61 18.03 13.29
N GLU A 96 -1.07 18.34 14.50
CA GLU A 96 -0.23 18.88 15.57
C GLU A 96 0.86 17.88 16.00
N ALA A 97 0.55 16.59 16.04
CA ALA A 97 1.52 15.54 16.35
C ALA A 97 2.58 15.40 15.24
N ALA A 98 2.16 15.39 13.96
CA ALA A 98 3.06 15.32 12.81
C ALA A 98 3.99 16.55 12.76
N ALA A 99 3.46 17.76 12.95
CA ALA A 99 4.26 18.98 13.00
C ALA A 99 5.31 18.94 14.12
N LYS A 100 4.97 18.36 15.28
CA LYS A 100 5.92 18.19 16.37
C LYS A 100 7.02 17.18 16.03
N GLN A 101 6.66 16.05 15.42
CA GLN A 101 7.64 15.06 14.96
C GLN A 101 8.59 15.65 13.92
N GLN A 102 8.07 16.44 12.98
CA GLN A 102 8.89 17.12 11.98
C GLN A 102 9.84 18.15 12.62
N GLN A 103 9.39 18.93 13.59
CA GLN A 103 10.27 19.85 14.34
C GLN A 103 11.38 19.11 15.10
N GLU A 104 11.09 17.94 15.65
CA GLU A 104 12.10 17.09 16.29
C GLU A 104 13.05 16.47 15.26
N LEU A 105 12.56 16.06 14.09
CA LEU A 105 13.34 15.52 12.98
C LEU A 105 14.33 16.56 12.41
N PHE A 106 13.89 17.81 12.29
CA PHE A 106 14.69 18.90 11.72
C PHE A 106 15.56 19.60 12.77
N ALA A 107 15.56 19.11 14.02
CA ALA A 107 16.34 19.73 15.09
C ALA A 107 17.84 19.77 14.73
N GLY A 108 18.38 20.98 14.61
CA GLY A 108 19.79 21.21 14.24
C GLY A 108 20.03 21.48 12.75
N TYR A 109 18.98 21.46 11.93
CA TYR A 109 19.05 21.76 10.50
C TYR A 109 18.25 23.01 10.16
N GLU A 110 18.72 23.78 9.17
CA GLU A 110 17.96 24.86 8.56
C GLU A 110 17.14 24.32 7.38
N LEU A 111 15.82 24.52 7.40
CA LEU A 111 14.97 24.16 6.25
C LEU A 111 15.15 25.19 5.15
N ILE A 112 15.56 24.74 3.96
CA ILE A 112 15.67 25.56 2.75
C ILE A 112 14.83 24.96 1.63
N GLU A 113 14.46 25.80 0.67
CA GLU A 113 13.76 25.40 -0.56
C GLU A 113 14.74 25.46 -1.73
N VAL A 114 14.80 24.38 -2.49
CA VAL A 114 15.69 24.24 -3.66
C VAL A 114 14.85 23.72 -4.81
N ASP A 115 14.96 24.36 -5.96
CA ASP A 115 14.24 23.92 -7.16
C ASP A 115 14.61 22.47 -7.50
N GLY A 116 13.61 21.62 -7.76
CA GLY A 116 13.84 20.20 -8.00
C GLY A 116 14.66 19.90 -9.25
N GLY A 117 14.74 20.85 -10.19
CA GLY A 117 15.57 20.77 -11.39
C GLY A 117 16.83 21.63 -11.33
N ASP A 118 17.22 22.12 -10.15
CA ASP A 118 18.47 22.87 -10.00
C ASP A 118 19.67 21.99 -10.32
N LEU A 119 20.32 22.28 -11.45
CA LEU A 119 21.48 21.56 -11.93
C LEU A 119 22.78 21.90 -11.16
N SER A 120 22.72 22.87 -10.25
CA SER A 120 23.84 23.18 -9.35
C SER A 120 24.23 21.96 -8.53
N GLY A 121 25.51 21.61 -8.54
CA GLY A 121 26.05 20.57 -7.66
C GLY A 121 26.36 21.02 -6.24
N TYR A 122 26.07 22.28 -5.90
CA TYR A 122 26.38 22.85 -4.59
C TYR A 122 25.33 22.47 -3.55
N ARG A 123 25.81 22.22 -2.32
CA ARG A 123 24.97 21.98 -1.15
C ARG A 123 25.37 22.89 0.00
N GLU A 124 24.38 23.38 0.72
CA GLU A 124 24.55 24.07 1.99
C GLU A 124 24.79 23.07 3.12
N ALA A 125 25.46 23.55 4.17
CA ALA A 125 25.82 22.75 5.33
C ALA A 125 24.72 22.79 6.40
N ASN A 126 24.47 21.66 7.07
CA ASN A 126 23.45 21.53 8.12
C ASN A 126 22.06 22.02 7.68
N VAL A 127 21.64 21.65 6.47
CA VAL A 127 20.30 21.98 5.97
C VAL A 127 19.44 20.73 5.81
N VAL A 128 18.13 20.96 5.80
CA VAL A 128 17.12 19.99 5.38
C VAL A 128 16.39 20.55 4.16
N VAL A 129 16.15 19.68 3.18
CA VAL A 129 15.53 20.05 1.90
C VAL A 129 14.45 19.03 1.54
N ASP A 130 13.30 19.52 1.06
CA ASP A 130 12.31 18.65 0.44
C ASP A 130 12.79 18.27 -0.97
N ILE A 131 12.89 16.97 -1.20
CA ILE A 131 13.32 16.38 -2.47
C ILE A 131 12.21 15.51 -3.09
N GLY A 132 10.97 15.64 -2.59
CA GLY A 132 9.79 15.03 -3.18
C GLY A 132 9.26 15.85 -4.35
N PHE A 133 8.80 15.17 -5.40
CA PHE A 133 8.10 15.82 -6.49
C PHE A 133 6.62 16.04 -6.15
N GLY A 134 6.14 17.27 -6.35
CA GLY A 134 4.74 17.63 -6.13
C GLY A 134 4.41 17.78 -4.65
N ASP A 135 3.38 17.05 -4.19
CA ASP A 135 2.91 17.10 -2.79
C ASP A 135 3.58 16.03 -1.91
N ARG A 136 4.65 15.38 -2.39
CA ARG A 136 5.43 14.38 -1.65
C ARG A 136 6.37 15.08 -0.68
N GLU A 137 6.53 14.53 0.52
CA GLU A 137 7.43 15.06 1.56
C GLU A 137 8.62 14.12 1.77
N TYR A 138 9.72 14.34 1.04
CA TYR A 138 10.94 13.54 1.14
C TYR A 138 12.07 14.42 1.67
N TRP A 139 12.61 14.10 2.84
CA TRP A 139 13.51 15.01 3.54
C TRP A 139 14.96 14.55 3.44
N ALA A 140 15.78 15.38 2.79
CA ALA A 140 17.22 15.19 2.65
C ALA A 140 18.01 16.06 3.64
N PHE A 141 19.06 15.52 4.25
CA PHE A 141 19.84 16.18 5.29
C PHE A 141 21.32 16.23 4.94
N THR A 142 21.93 17.40 5.11
CA THR A 142 23.37 17.59 4.93
C THR A 142 24.11 17.79 6.25
N ASN A 143 25.35 17.31 6.32
CA ASN A 143 26.22 17.57 7.48
C ASN A 143 26.89 18.97 7.39
N GLU A 144 27.79 19.27 8.32
CA GLU A 144 28.53 20.54 8.36
C GLU A 144 29.48 20.79 7.17
N HIS A 145 29.71 19.77 6.35
CA HIS A 145 30.53 19.81 5.14
C HIS A 145 29.70 19.85 3.85
N GLY A 146 28.36 19.94 3.98
CA GLY A 146 27.45 19.91 2.85
C GLY A 146 27.33 18.53 2.19
N GLN A 147 27.79 17.45 2.83
CA GLN A 147 27.59 16.09 2.32
C GLN A 147 26.17 15.64 2.63
N LEU A 148 25.47 15.05 1.66
CA LEU A 148 24.16 14.44 1.84
C LEU A 148 24.32 13.14 2.64
N VAL A 149 23.91 13.12 3.91
CA VAL A 149 24.19 12.02 4.85
C VAL A 149 22.97 11.17 5.18
N ARG A 150 21.76 11.71 4.99
CA ARG A 150 20.51 11.02 5.31
C ARG A 150 19.38 11.50 4.42
N VAL A 151 18.51 10.58 3.99
CA VAL A 151 17.24 10.87 3.33
C VAL A 151 16.15 10.05 4.01
N VAL A 152 15.00 10.65 4.29
CA VAL A 152 13.86 9.93 4.88
C VAL A 152 12.55 10.28 4.18
N ALA A 153 11.66 9.30 4.12
CA ALA A 153 10.27 9.48 3.69
C ALA A 153 9.36 8.59 4.52
N ALA A 154 8.23 9.14 4.99
CA ALA A 154 7.24 8.34 5.70
C ALA A 154 6.59 7.30 4.76
N GLU A 155 6.35 7.69 3.52
CA GLU A 155 5.75 6.90 2.46
C GLU A 155 6.39 7.27 1.12
N ILE A 156 6.86 6.27 0.37
CA ILE A 156 7.30 6.38 -1.01
C ILE A 156 6.08 6.16 -1.91
N ILE A 157 5.76 7.17 -2.71
CA ILE A 157 4.61 7.23 -3.60
C ILE A 157 5.16 7.23 -5.02
N LEU A 158 4.83 6.18 -5.78
CA LEU A 158 5.32 6.02 -7.15
C LEU A 158 4.88 7.20 -8.03
N GLN A 159 5.71 7.48 -9.04
CA GLN A 159 5.37 8.39 -10.11
C GLN A 159 4.18 7.86 -10.93
N ASP A 160 3.33 8.78 -11.40
CA ASP A 160 2.24 8.48 -12.33
C ASP A 160 2.41 9.27 -13.62
N ASP A 161 3.09 8.67 -14.59
CA ASP A 161 3.35 9.25 -15.92
C ASP A 161 2.08 9.70 -16.67
N ALA A 162 0.91 9.18 -16.30
CA ALA A 162 -0.36 9.55 -16.95
C ALA A 162 -0.96 10.85 -16.41
N SER A 163 -0.66 11.22 -15.16
CA SER A 163 -1.26 12.39 -14.50
C SER A 163 -0.24 13.45 -14.09
N GLU A 164 1.02 13.08 -13.92
CA GLU A 164 2.10 13.96 -13.49
C GLU A 164 2.85 14.54 -14.70
N PRO A 165 3.40 15.77 -14.59
CA PRO A 165 4.05 16.46 -15.70
C PRO A 165 5.48 15.94 -15.91
N VAL A 166 5.58 14.74 -16.48
CA VAL A 166 6.87 14.13 -16.86
C VAL A 166 7.27 14.51 -18.29
N THR A 167 8.56 14.39 -18.58
CA THR A 167 9.12 14.51 -19.92
C THR A 167 8.72 13.32 -20.81
N GLY A 168 9.03 13.37 -22.10
CA GLY A 168 8.74 12.27 -23.03
C GLY A 168 9.43 10.94 -22.68
N ASP A 169 10.47 11.00 -21.85
CA ASP A 169 11.23 9.85 -21.37
C ASP A 169 10.83 9.42 -19.93
N GLY A 170 9.74 9.97 -19.39
CA GLY A 170 9.22 9.61 -18.05
C GLY A 170 9.92 10.30 -16.87
N ARG A 171 10.82 11.25 -17.13
CA ARG A 171 11.58 11.95 -16.08
C ARG A 171 10.89 13.23 -15.63
N TYR A 172 10.99 13.62 -14.35
CA TYR A 172 10.46 14.93 -13.93
C TYR A 172 11.28 16.09 -14.47
N TYR A 173 12.60 15.91 -14.57
CA TYR A 173 13.54 16.92 -15.04
C TYR A 173 14.39 16.38 -16.20
N ALA A 174 14.86 17.28 -17.04
CA ALA A 174 15.60 16.92 -18.26
C ALA A 174 17.04 16.45 -17.98
N ASP A 175 17.58 16.81 -16.82
CA ASP A 175 18.97 16.55 -16.41
C ASP A 175 19.08 16.62 -14.88
N GLU A 176 20.16 16.07 -14.35
CA GLU A 176 20.45 15.99 -12.91
C GLU A 176 21.52 16.99 -12.47
N ALA A 177 21.52 17.30 -11.17
CA ALA A 177 22.50 18.16 -10.54
C ALA A 177 23.95 17.67 -10.69
N LYS A 178 24.84 18.60 -11.04
CA LYS A 178 26.26 18.32 -11.32
C LYS A 178 27.11 18.31 -10.04
N VAL A 179 26.76 17.43 -9.10
CA VAL A 179 27.44 17.26 -7.81
C VAL A 179 28.92 16.87 -8.02
N PRO A 180 29.89 17.49 -7.32
CA PRO A 180 31.31 17.16 -7.51
C PRO A 180 31.58 15.65 -7.41
N GLY A 181 32.16 15.08 -8.47
CA GLY A 181 32.39 13.65 -8.64
C GLY A 181 31.70 13.07 -9.89
N VAL A 182 30.55 13.62 -10.30
CA VAL A 182 29.80 13.11 -11.48
C VAL A 182 30.46 13.41 -12.82
N GLU A 183 31.52 14.23 -12.84
CA GLU A 183 32.35 14.42 -14.03
C GLU A 183 33.15 13.17 -14.43
N SER A 184 33.23 12.18 -13.53
CA SER A 184 33.87 10.89 -13.76
C SER A 184 33.05 10.04 -14.72
N ASP A 185 33.71 9.33 -15.65
CA ASP A 185 33.04 8.45 -16.63
C ASP A 185 32.56 7.11 -16.05
N ILE A 186 32.97 6.79 -14.83
CA ILE A 186 32.57 5.60 -14.08
C ILE A 186 31.53 5.89 -12.98
N LEU A 187 31.16 7.16 -12.79
CA LEU A 187 30.14 7.57 -11.84
C LEU A 187 28.96 8.20 -12.57
N ASP A 188 27.75 7.85 -12.14
CA ASP A 188 26.51 8.45 -12.59
C ASP A 188 26.01 9.51 -11.58
N GLU A 189 25.04 10.29 -12.05
CA GLU A 189 24.18 11.14 -11.23
C GLU A 189 23.11 10.28 -10.55
N GLY A 190 23.55 9.41 -9.63
CA GLY A 190 22.71 8.43 -8.96
C GLY A 190 21.70 9.10 -8.03
N HIS A 191 20.41 8.87 -8.28
CA HIS A 191 19.35 9.32 -7.39
C HIS A 191 19.39 8.51 -6.09
N VAL A 192 19.14 9.16 -4.95
CA VAL A 192 18.90 8.46 -3.68
C VAL A 192 17.47 7.92 -3.66
N ILE A 193 16.51 8.71 -4.12
CA ILE A 193 15.14 8.31 -4.46
C ILE A 193 14.92 8.62 -5.94
N ALA A 194 14.69 7.62 -6.78
CA ALA A 194 14.53 7.79 -8.22
C ALA A 194 13.30 8.61 -8.63
N ASP A 195 13.31 9.13 -9.87
CA ASP A 195 12.15 9.77 -10.54
C ASP A 195 10.90 8.88 -10.39
N SER A 196 11.01 7.58 -10.71
CA SER A 196 9.89 6.61 -10.64
C SER A 196 9.33 6.39 -9.23
N LEU A 197 10.09 6.78 -8.20
CA LEU A 197 9.71 6.74 -6.78
C LEU A 197 9.30 8.12 -6.25
N GLY A 198 9.20 9.14 -7.13
CA GLY A 198 8.75 10.48 -6.76
C GLY A 198 9.85 11.44 -6.33
N GLY A 199 11.13 11.13 -6.52
CA GLY A 199 12.24 12.01 -6.17
C GLY A 199 12.55 13.06 -7.25
N VAL A 200 13.11 14.20 -6.86
CA VAL A 200 13.56 15.28 -7.77
C VAL A 200 15.06 15.16 -8.13
N ALA A 201 15.54 15.96 -9.09
CA ALA A 201 16.88 15.83 -9.66
C ALA A 201 17.94 16.82 -9.11
N ASN A 202 17.64 17.52 -8.02
CA ASN A 202 18.54 18.52 -7.43
C ASN A 202 19.67 17.89 -6.61
N ALA A 203 20.69 18.68 -6.23
CA ALA A 203 21.86 18.16 -5.54
C ALA A 203 21.57 17.43 -4.22
N TYR A 204 20.43 17.68 -3.58
CA TYR A 204 20.09 17.05 -2.30
C TYR A 204 19.45 15.66 -2.46
N ASN A 205 19.22 15.21 -3.69
CA ASN A 205 18.79 13.83 -4.01
C ASN A 205 19.74 13.09 -4.96
N ILE A 206 20.77 13.75 -5.49
CA ILE A 206 21.74 13.14 -6.42
C ILE A 206 23.06 12.88 -5.69
N THR A 207 23.69 11.72 -5.87
CA THR A 207 25.06 11.46 -5.42
C THR A 207 25.91 10.90 -6.55
N PRO A 208 27.22 11.19 -6.62
CA PRO A 208 28.13 10.47 -7.50
C PRO A 208 28.16 8.99 -7.13
N GLN A 209 27.56 8.14 -7.96
CA GLN A 209 27.36 6.72 -7.67
C GLN A 209 27.98 5.86 -8.77
N GLU A 210 28.59 4.72 -8.43
CA GLU A 210 29.18 3.83 -9.45
C GLU A 210 28.12 3.37 -10.45
N SER A 211 28.43 3.51 -11.75
CA SER A 211 27.41 3.38 -12.81
C SER A 211 26.81 1.96 -12.90
N THR A 212 27.58 0.91 -12.61
CA THR A 212 27.07 -0.47 -12.62
C THR A 212 26.14 -0.71 -11.45
N LEU A 213 26.52 -0.26 -10.26
CA LEU A 213 25.70 -0.27 -9.05
C LEU A 213 24.37 0.47 -9.27
N ASN A 214 24.45 1.70 -9.80
CA ASN A 214 23.30 2.56 -10.06
C ASN A 214 22.31 1.93 -11.06
N ARG A 215 22.81 1.39 -12.17
CA ARG A 215 21.95 0.91 -13.27
C ARG A 215 21.51 -0.54 -13.13
N HIS A 216 22.32 -1.38 -12.48
CA HIS A 216 22.19 -2.84 -12.54
C HIS A 216 22.53 -3.56 -11.23
N GLY A 217 22.90 -2.83 -10.17
CA GLY A 217 23.27 -3.40 -8.87
C GLY A 217 22.16 -3.27 -7.83
N ASP A 218 22.58 -3.22 -6.58
CA ASP A 218 21.68 -3.22 -5.42
C ASP A 218 20.75 -2.00 -5.38
N GLN A 219 21.20 -0.84 -5.89
CA GLN A 219 20.35 0.35 -6.04
C GLN A 219 19.14 0.06 -6.95
N ALA A 220 19.40 -0.45 -8.16
CA ALA A 220 18.35 -0.77 -9.12
C ALA A 220 17.40 -1.86 -8.59
N TYR A 221 17.95 -2.88 -7.92
CA TYR A 221 17.15 -3.93 -7.31
C TYR A 221 16.22 -3.41 -6.21
N MET A 222 16.72 -2.56 -5.31
CA MET A 222 15.91 -1.92 -4.27
C MET A 222 14.75 -1.11 -4.89
N GLU A 223 15.03 -0.33 -5.94
CA GLU A 223 14.02 0.47 -6.64
C GLU A 223 12.95 -0.41 -7.30
N ASP A 224 13.35 -1.51 -7.94
CA ASP A 224 12.44 -2.50 -8.52
C ASP A 224 11.50 -3.10 -7.45
N VAL A 225 12.05 -3.51 -6.30
CA VAL A 225 11.27 -4.07 -5.20
C VAL A 225 10.20 -3.09 -4.70
N ILE A 226 10.57 -1.82 -4.53
CA ILE A 226 9.63 -0.78 -4.09
C ILE A 226 8.55 -0.55 -5.14
N ARG A 227 8.93 -0.48 -6.43
CA ARG A 227 7.98 -0.28 -7.53
C ARG A 227 6.99 -1.42 -7.64
N ASP A 228 7.47 -2.66 -7.59
CA ASP A 228 6.64 -3.87 -7.68
C ASP A 228 5.69 -4.00 -6.48
N ALA A 229 6.11 -3.51 -5.31
CA ALA A 229 5.27 -3.44 -4.11
C ALA A 229 4.22 -2.31 -4.16
N GLY A 230 4.31 -1.39 -5.12
CA GLY A 230 3.41 -0.23 -5.24
C GLY A 230 3.78 0.94 -4.34
N GLY A 231 5.03 1.01 -3.86
CA GLY A 231 5.51 1.99 -2.88
C GLY A 231 6.10 1.33 -1.64
N ALA A 232 6.55 2.15 -0.69
CA ALA A 232 7.15 1.69 0.57
C ALA A 232 6.84 2.63 1.73
N MET A 233 6.90 2.13 2.96
CA MET A 233 6.76 2.95 4.18
C MET A 233 8.09 3.03 4.93
N ASN A 234 8.26 4.05 5.77
CA ASN A 234 9.42 4.22 6.65
C ASN A 234 10.76 4.13 5.91
N PHE A 235 10.86 4.80 4.76
CA PHE A 235 12.09 4.80 3.98
C PHE A 235 13.15 5.67 4.67
N GLU A 236 14.34 5.12 4.84
CA GLU A 236 15.52 5.83 5.30
C GLU A 236 16.75 5.36 4.53
N ALA A 237 17.47 6.30 3.94
CA ALA A 237 18.79 6.10 3.38
C ALA A 237 19.82 6.78 4.28
N ILE A 238 20.86 6.05 4.67
CA ILE A 238 22.05 6.56 5.37
C ILE A 238 23.23 6.46 4.41
N ILE A 239 23.90 7.60 4.20
CA ILE A 239 24.97 7.73 3.20
C ILE A 239 26.27 8.03 3.92
N THR A 240 27.26 7.18 3.73
CA THR A 240 28.57 7.28 4.39
C THR A 240 29.62 7.78 3.42
N TYR A 241 30.56 8.59 3.91
CA TYR A 241 31.65 9.16 3.13
C TYR A 241 33.01 8.74 3.71
N PRO A 242 34.05 8.63 2.86
CA PRO A 242 35.38 8.24 3.31
C PRO A 242 36.09 9.34 4.10
N ASP A 243 35.74 10.61 3.85
CA ASP A 243 36.29 11.80 4.49
C ASP A 243 35.26 12.95 4.43
N THR A 244 35.65 14.14 4.86
CA THR A 244 34.79 15.34 4.93
C THR A 244 34.99 16.32 3.77
N GLU A 245 35.84 15.98 2.81
CA GLU A 245 36.18 16.87 1.67
C GLU A 245 35.42 16.44 0.41
N THR A 246 35.33 15.13 0.16
CA THR A 246 34.67 14.60 -1.03
C THR A 246 33.14 14.65 -0.96
N GLN A 247 32.48 14.80 -2.11
CA GLN A 247 31.03 14.62 -2.24
C GLN A 247 30.67 13.23 -2.80
N ILE A 248 31.66 12.34 -2.95
CA ILE A 248 31.48 10.97 -3.41
C ILE A 248 31.30 10.04 -2.19
N PRO A 249 30.13 9.42 -2.00
CA PRO A 249 29.91 8.45 -0.94
C PRO A 249 30.82 7.23 -1.04
N SER A 250 31.11 6.59 0.08
CA SER A 250 31.75 5.27 0.14
C SER A 250 30.75 4.12 0.17
N SER A 251 29.57 4.33 0.75
CA SER A 251 28.56 3.27 0.92
C SER A 251 27.19 3.84 1.28
N TYR A 252 26.17 3.01 1.10
CA TYR A 252 24.78 3.32 1.40
C TYR A 252 24.19 2.22 2.28
N GLN A 253 23.26 2.61 3.14
CA GLN A 253 22.36 1.73 3.85
C GLN A 253 20.94 2.22 3.64
N TYR A 254 20.09 1.39 3.05
CA TYR A 254 18.68 1.67 2.85
C TYR A 254 17.85 0.79 3.77
N SER A 255 16.82 1.38 4.38
CA SER A 255 15.83 0.65 5.16
C SER A 255 14.44 1.12 4.79
N TYR A 256 13.51 0.19 4.60
CA TYR A 256 12.15 0.49 4.17
C TYR A 256 11.22 -0.68 4.43
N THR A 257 9.91 -0.42 4.46
CA THR A 257 8.87 -1.43 4.68
C THR A 257 8.05 -1.63 3.42
N VAL A 258 8.04 -2.84 2.87
CA VAL A 258 7.19 -3.24 1.73
C VAL A 258 6.34 -4.43 2.12
N MET A 259 5.03 -4.37 1.79
CA MET A 259 4.07 -5.43 2.12
C MET A 259 4.08 -5.86 3.62
N GLY A 260 4.41 -4.93 4.51
CA GLY A 260 4.50 -5.17 5.96
C GLY A 260 5.80 -5.84 6.45
N ASN A 261 6.78 -6.04 5.56
CA ASN A 261 8.11 -6.56 5.92
C ASN A 261 9.15 -5.44 5.84
N GLU A 262 9.99 -5.36 6.87
CA GLU A 262 11.16 -4.46 6.89
C GLU A 262 12.30 -5.09 6.08
N VAL A 263 12.86 -4.30 5.18
CA VAL A 263 14.02 -4.63 4.35
C VAL A 263 15.15 -3.68 4.73
N VAL A 264 16.37 -4.21 4.80
CA VAL A 264 17.59 -3.44 5.04
C VAL A 264 18.65 -3.91 4.06
N ASP A 265 19.07 -3.00 3.19
CA ASP A 265 20.10 -3.23 2.18
C ASP A 265 21.34 -2.38 2.46
N GLU A 266 22.51 -2.98 2.37
CA GLU A 266 23.80 -2.31 2.59
C GLU A 266 24.75 -2.63 1.44
N PHE A 267 25.26 -1.59 0.79
CA PHE A 267 26.19 -1.77 -0.32
C PHE A 267 27.24 -0.65 -0.39
N VAL A 268 28.39 -1.02 -0.96
CA VAL A 268 29.53 -0.11 -1.17
C VAL A 268 29.34 0.63 -2.48
N ASN A 269 29.72 1.91 -2.53
CA ASN A 269 29.74 2.71 -3.75
C ASN A 269 30.94 2.31 -4.62
N GLY A 270 30.88 1.14 -5.22
CA GLY A 270 31.93 0.57 -6.06
C GLY A 270 31.35 -0.49 -7.00
N ASN A 271 32.14 -0.91 -7.97
CA ASN A 271 31.68 -1.82 -9.00
C ASN A 271 31.28 -3.19 -8.42
N PRO A 272 30.01 -3.61 -8.51
CA PRO A 272 29.55 -4.87 -7.93
C PRO A 272 30.29 -6.10 -8.48
N ASP A 273 30.65 -6.11 -9.76
CA ASP A 273 31.37 -7.24 -10.37
C ASP A 273 32.78 -7.38 -9.80
N GLU A 274 33.48 -6.25 -9.62
CA GLU A 274 34.82 -6.25 -9.01
C GLU A 274 34.77 -6.68 -7.54
N ILE A 275 33.78 -6.20 -6.79
CA ILE A 275 33.56 -6.59 -5.39
C ILE A 275 33.28 -8.08 -5.31
N ASN A 276 32.32 -8.57 -6.09
CA ASN A 276 31.96 -9.99 -6.13
C ASN A 276 33.13 -10.87 -6.57
N ALA A 277 33.96 -10.40 -7.51
CA ALA A 277 35.18 -11.09 -7.92
C ALA A 277 36.20 -11.15 -6.79
N SER A 278 36.39 -10.06 -6.04
CA SER A 278 37.29 -10.01 -4.89
C SER A 278 36.86 -10.95 -3.76
N LEU A 279 35.54 -11.15 -3.60
CA LEU A 279 34.93 -12.08 -2.66
C LEU A 279 34.94 -13.53 -3.17
N GLY A 280 35.37 -13.77 -4.41
CA GLY A 280 35.37 -15.09 -5.04
C GLY A 280 33.98 -15.60 -5.41
N LEU A 281 32.98 -14.72 -5.49
CA LEU A 281 31.61 -15.05 -5.87
C LEU A 281 31.47 -15.18 -7.41
N THR A 282 32.34 -14.53 -8.18
CA THR A 282 32.40 -14.69 -9.63
C THR A 282 33.33 -15.85 -10.02
N GLY A 283 32.86 -17.08 -9.82
CA GLY A 283 33.51 -18.27 -10.36
C GLY A 283 33.38 -18.34 -11.89
N SER A 284 34.44 -18.77 -12.58
CA SER A 284 34.46 -19.04 -14.02
C SER A 284 33.23 -19.84 -14.50
N GLY A 285 32.26 -19.17 -15.12
CA GLY A 285 31.19 -19.82 -15.87
C GLY A 285 29.83 -19.13 -15.86
N SER A 286 29.72 -17.90 -16.33
CA SER A 286 28.50 -17.45 -17.00
C SER A 286 28.74 -16.16 -17.77
N SER A 287 29.43 -16.27 -18.91
CA SER A 287 29.29 -15.28 -19.97
C SER A 287 28.04 -15.64 -20.77
N VAL A 288 26.92 -14.99 -20.48
CA VAL A 288 25.80 -14.89 -21.42
C VAL A 288 25.59 -13.41 -21.72
N SER A 289 26.46 -12.88 -22.59
CA SER A 289 26.07 -11.77 -23.46
C SER A 289 25.32 -12.35 -24.66
N GLY A 290 24.15 -11.80 -24.92
CA GLY A 290 23.31 -12.15 -26.05
C GLY A 290 23.96 -11.83 -27.41
N SER A 291 23.95 -12.84 -28.26
CA SER A 291 23.46 -12.82 -29.66
C SER A 291 23.97 -11.75 -30.63
N THR A 292 24.87 -12.12 -31.56
CA THR A 292 24.55 -12.40 -33.00
C THR A 292 25.81 -12.53 -33.89
N VAL A 293 25.92 -13.65 -34.62
CA VAL A 293 26.27 -13.79 -36.07
C VAL A 293 27.67 -13.27 -36.52
N THR A 294 28.63 -13.99 -37.11
CA THR A 294 28.71 -15.27 -37.85
C THR A 294 30.18 -15.70 -38.03
N GLU A 295 30.36 -16.97 -38.40
CA GLU A 295 31.47 -17.54 -39.18
C GLU A 295 32.85 -17.63 -38.51
N SER A 296 33.09 -18.79 -37.89
CA SER A 296 34.14 -19.71 -38.36
C SER A 296 33.87 -21.13 -37.84
N ALA A 297 33.68 -22.06 -38.76
CA ALA A 297 33.66 -23.50 -38.55
C ALA A 297 34.98 -24.10 -39.09
N PRO A 298 35.31 -25.38 -38.84
CA PRO A 298 34.96 -26.26 -37.71
C PRO A 298 36.18 -27.00 -37.12
N ALA A 299 36.01 -27.54 -35.91
CA ALA A 299 36.55 -28.82 -35.37
C ALA A 299 36.68 -28.69 -33.84
N GLU A 300 36.22 -29.60 -32.98
CA GLU A 300 35.58 -30.91 -33.12
C GLU A 300 34.86 -31.18 -31.80
N SER A 301 33.64 -31.70 -31.89
CA SER A 301 32.72 -31.89 -30.77
C SER A 301 33.18 -33.01 -29.83
N ALA A 302 33.18 -32.75 -28.52
CA ALA A 302 32.89 -33.79 -27.53
C ALA A 302 31.40 -33.67 -27.16
N PRO A 303 30.64 -34.77 -27.20
CA PRO A 303 29.18 -34.72 -27.28
C PRO A 303 28.55 -34.42 -25.92
N ALA A 304 27.37 -33.79 -25.97
CA ALA A 304 26.37 -33.89 -24.92
C ALA A 304 26.10 -35.39 -24.62
N PRO A 305 25.83 -35.80 -23.37
CA PRO A 305 25.02 -36.99 -23.18
C PRO A 305 23.61 -36.65 -23.66
N SER A 306 23.39 -36.78 -24.95
CA SER A 306 22.07 -37.01 -25.51
C SER A 306 21.54 -38.29 -24.89
N GLY A 307 20.56 -38.18 -23.98
CA GLY A 307 19.67 -39.27 -23.56
C GLY A 307 20.29 -40.59 -23.07
N GLY A 308 19.89 -40.99 -21.87
CA GLY A 308 19.52 -42.40 -21.69
C GLY A 308 20.46 -43.29 -20.90
N ASP A 309 21.14 -42.79 -19.87
CA ASP A 309 21.57 -43.69 -18.79
C ASP A 309 21.44 -43.04 -17.41
N VAL A 310 20.31 -43.29 -16.75
CA VAL A 310 20.09 -42.89 -15.36
C VAL A 310 20.75 -43.84 -14.38
N SER A 311 21.45 -44.90 -14.80
CA SER A 311 22.01 -45.92 -13.87
C SER A 311 23.00 -45.35 -12.85
N ALA A 312 23.57 -44.17 -13.09
CA ALA A 312 24.43 -43.47 -12.14
C ALA A 312 23.66 -42.70 -11.05
N VAL A 313 22.36 -42.48 -11.24
CA VAL A 313 21.50 -41.66 -10.38
C VAL A 313 20.34 -42.50 -9.80
N ASP A 314 19.69 -43.32 -10.63
CA ASP A 314 18.68 -44.31 -10.25
C ASP A 314 19.32 -45.49 -9.50
N ALA A 315 19.51 -45.30 -8.20
CA ALA A 315 20.16 -46.27 -7.33
C ALA A 315 19.34 -47.57 -7.16
N ASN A 316 18.04 -47.51 -7.45
CA ASN A 316 17.12 -48.63 -7.27
C ASN A 316 16.80 -49.37 -8.59
N GLY A 317 17.16 -48.79 -9.74
CA GLY A 317 17.08 -49.39 -11.07
C GLY A 317 15.66 -49.48 -11.64
N ASN A 318 14.73 -48.65 -11.18
CA ASN A 318 13.32 -48.65 -11.64
C ASN A 318 13.08 -47.75 -12.86
N GLY A 319 14.09 -47.04 -13.36
CA GLY A 319 14.01 -46.11 -14.48
C GLY A 319 13.42 -44.75 -14.13
N GLN A 320 13.17 -44.45 -12.86
CA GLN A 320 12.70 -43.17 -12.35
C GLN A 320 13.64 -42.64 -11.26
N VAL A 321 13.92 -41.35 -11.31
CA VAL A 321 14.82 -40.68 -10.36
C VAL A 321 13.99 -39.88 -9.36
N THR A 322 14.18 -40.16 -8.08
CA THR A 322 13.60 -39.35 -7.00
C THR A 322 14.41 -38.10 -6.72
N ILE A 323 13.80 -37.09 -6.10
CA ILE A 323 14.50 -35.89 -5.60
C ILE A 323 15.68 -36.29 -4.68
N ALA A 324 15.51 -37.34 -3.88
CA ALA A 324 16.56 -37.82 -2.98
C ALA A 324 17.77 -38.39 -3.74
N GLU A 325 17.53 -39.16 -4.81
CA GLU A 325 18.57 -39.72 -5.67
C GLU A 325 19.31 -38.62 -6.46
N ALA A 326 18.57 -37.64 -6.99
CA ALA A 326 19.16 -36.49 -7.65
C ALA A 326 20.02 -35.64 -6.69
N LYS A 327 19.55 -35.37 -5.46
CA LYS A 327 20.35 -34.69 -4.44
C LYS A 327 21.59 -35.49 -4.04
N ALA A 328 21.47 -36.81 -3.91
CA ALA A 328 22.60 -37.68 -3.59
C ALA A 328 23.65 -37.73 -4.71
N ALA A 329 23.23 -37.60 -5.97
CA ALA A 329 24.10 -37.46 -7.13
C ALA A 329 24.69 -36.04 -7.29
N GLY A 330 24.38 -35.10 -6.39
CA GLY A 330 24.95 -33.76 -6.35
C GLY A 330 24.21 -32.72 -7.20
N PHE A 331 22.98 -33.02 -7.64
CA PHE A 331 22.17 -32.05 -8.37
C PHE A 331 21.45 -31.08 -7.43
N SER A 332 21.47 -29.79 -7.78
CA SER A 332 20.71 -28.74 -7.10
C SER A 332 19.23 -28.77 -7.52
N MET A 333 18.34 -28.40 -6.60
CA MET A 333 16.90 -28.29 -6.85
C MET A 333 16.47 -26.81 -6.97
N PRO A 334 15.36 -26.51 -7.69
CA PRO A 334 14.53 -27.45 -8.46
C PRO A 334 15.19 -27.89 -9.78
N ILE A 335 14.87 -29.10 -10.24
CA ILE A 335 15.24 -29.59 -11.57
C ILE A 335 14.14 -29.19 -12.55
N THR A 336 14.47 -28.35 -13.52
CA THR A 336 13.55 -27.78 -14.49
C THR A 336 13.43 -28.64 -15.76
N SER A 337 12.35 -28.43 -16.53
CA SER A 337 11.98 -29.22 -17.71
C SER A 337 13.00 -29.25 -18.87
N ASP A 338 13.94 -28.32 -18.88
CA ASP A 338 15.08 -28.26 -19.80
C ASP A 338 16.26 -29.15 -19.37
N HIS A 339 16.25 -29.69 -18.14
CA HIS A 339 17.28 -30.60 -17.65
C HIS A 339 17.03 -32.04 -18.09
N TRP A 340 18.05 -32.75 -18.58
CA TRP A 340 17.91 -34.11 -19.12
C TRP A 340 17.35 -35.12 -18.10
N LEU A 341 17.60 -34.90 -16.80
CA LEU A 341 17.12 -35.74 -15.71
C LEU A 341 15.59 -35.62 -15.50
N TYR A 342 15.01 -34.46 -15.86
CA TYR A 342 13.60 -34.14 -15.62
C TYR A 342 12.65 -35.17 -16.21
N GLN A 343 12.94 -35.69 -17.41
CA GLN A 343 12.10 -36.72 -18.07
C GLN A 343 11.98 -38.03 -17.28
N TYR A 344 12.85 -38.25 -16.28
CA TYR A 344 12.87 -39.42 -15.42
C TYR A 344 12.35 -39.12 -14.00
N MET A 345 11.95 -37.88 -13.72
CA MET A 345 11.45 -37.43 -12.42
C MET A 345 9.93 -37.22 -12.44
N ASP A 346 9.28 -37.31 -11.28
CA ASP A 346 7.83 -37.12 -11.14
C ASP A 346 7.51 -35.65 -10.84
N ASP A 347 7.02 -34.93 -11.86
CA ASP A 347 6.42 -33.60 -11.74
C ASP A 347 4.92 -33.75 -11.49
N ARG A 348 4.48 -33.44 -10.27
CA ARG A 348 3.13 -33.78 -9.79
C ARG A 348 2.11 -32.70 -10.08
N ASP A 349 2.54 -31.45 -10.18
CA ASP A 349 1.75 -30.25 -10.43
C ASP A 349 1.90 -29.72 -11.86
N GLY A 350 2.88 -30.22 -12.62
CA GLY A 350 3.04 -29.97 -14.04
C GLY A 350 3.55 -28.56 -14.35
N ASP A 351 4.25 -27.94 -13.41
CA ASP A 351 4.77 -26.58 -13.53
C ASP A 351 6.11 -26.52 -14.29
N GLY A 352 6.68 -27.69 -14.64
CA GLY A 352 7.95 -27.78 -15.33
C GLY A 352 9.15 -27.82 -14.39
N MET A 353 8.95 -28.05 -13.09
CA MET A 353 9.98 -28.10 -12.05
C MET A 353 9.79 -29.33 -11.13
N VAL A 354 10.88 -29.90 -10.64
CA VAL A 354 10.84 -31.00 -9.64
C VAL A 354 11.80 -30.69 -8.51
N GLY A 355 11.29 -30.61 -7.27
CA GLY A 355 12.12 -30.51 -6.06
C GLY A 355 12.00 -29.23 -5.25
N GLU A 356 10.88 -28.52 -5.35
CA GLU A 356 10.50 -27.42 -4.44
C GLU A 356 10.46 -27.82 -2.96
#